data_AF-A0A1H3WU60-F1
#
_entry.id   AF-A0A1H3WU60-F1
#
_cell.length_a   1.000
_cell.length_b   1.000
_cell.length_c   1.000
_cell.angle_alpha   90.00
_cell.angle_beta   90.00
_cell.angle_gamma   90.00
#
_symmetry.space_group_name_H-M   'P 1'
#
loop_
_entity.id
_entity.type
_entity.pdbx_description
1 polymer ?
#
loop_
_entity_poly.entity_id
_entity_poly.type
_entity_poly.pdbx_seq_one_letter_code
_entity_poly.pdbx_strand_id
1 'polypeptide(L)'
;MKTQYRIINTGKGVINITPANLHKVEQPVVFSGDYNDLTNKPAIRSVQNEYATIPLLKAGQADQTAGAFQAVIDASGDPTVTSGYAYYEYLGVANGLMGDYRKLSEQESMDLVPITAVSQLINDRLKEFVAQPNISKTIALTDLNKAIKNTNANPTTITIPTNAAIPLPIGFECDVVSEGSGVVTLAVSGISIISDVTSMVMAIGETRTLLKTDTNTWSIKGKNPLSGARVPYTVFIDTVNGNDTTGAIEDASKPFKTDVVAYTALPTDNGNVWNFVFLCSNVTRVLNQVPSARKIKYRCDNIGTVDISAWTGVLIIPIVSFEIPNGTLLHSSSIQTAIFSYTYNYINSKTLTIQTPPSNSYGFIFGYLRKDLFIIDTVTQTNATTNHPVFGAGIITVNVYNTTSSKIAVSNGSDYLLSIKELILNGQACSLSVNANTYQRNVPFKKISGTGSFSTTGLNNFDITEVTSSVGINVSIEAETTLTGYNPYFLGTISLNATNVKIKDFNGKVTGIGDNNLQLANVSITNSTISISNNFYSGNANATIPTGRVWYFNNVEFIQTTVGLLFTNIKSDSVLTIKKTGYFKSNGTLPSTIVVEDRTLNVF
;
A
#
# COMPACT_ATOMS: atom_id res chain seq x y z
N MET A 1 11.63 -24.89 24.44
CA MET A 1 10.81 -24.47 25.59
C MET A 1 11.74 -24.22 26.77
N LYS A 2 11.82 -22.99 27.30
CA LYS A 2 12.58 -22.69 28.54
C LYS A 2 11.62 -22.82 29.72
N THR A 3 11.83 -23.81 30.59
CA THR A 3 11.03 -23.97 31.81
C THR A 3 11.45 -22.89 32.81
N GLN A 4 10.52 -22.02 33.18
CA GLN A 4 10.73 -21.04 34.26
C GLN A 4 10.13 -21.57 35.56
N TYR A 5 10.85 -21.38 36.66
CA TYR A 5 10.39 -21.71 38.00
C TYR A 5 10.21 -20.43 38.81
N ARG A 6 9.14 -20.37 39.61
CA ARG A 6 8.87 -19.26 40.53
C ARG A 6 9.12 -19.72 41.95
N ILE A 7 9.94 -18.97 42.69
CA ILE A 7 10.14 -19.17 44.13
C ILE A 7 9.14 -18.27 44.85
N ILE A 8 8.26 -18.87 45.65
CA ILE A 8 7.32 -18.13 46.51
C ILE A 8 7.92 -18.13 47.91
N ASN A 9 8.36 -16.97 48.39
CA ASN A 9 8.83 -16.81 49.77
C ASN A 9 7.68 -16.31 50.65
N THR A 10 7.28 -17.10 51.64
CA THR A 10 6.21 -16.76 52.58
C THR A 10 6.75 -16.29 53.95
N GLY A 11 8.07 -16.09 54.13
CA GLY A 11 8.63 -15.65 55.42
C GLY A 11 9.98 -14.90 55.37
N LYS A 12 10.32 -14.19 56.46
CA LYS A 12 11.60 -13.48 56.64
C LYS A 12 12.68 -14.43 57.18
N GLY A 13 13.42 -15.10 56.29
CA GLY A 13 14.57 -15.95 56.62
C GLY A 13 15.32 -16.45 55.37
N VAL A 14 16.53 -16.98 55.54
CA VAL A 14 17.39 -17.51 54.45
C VAL A 14 16.71 -18.69 53.76
N ILE A 15 16.54 -18.61 52.44
CA ILE A 15 15.84 -19.61 51.63
C ILE A 15 16.82 -20.69 51.15
N ASN A 16 16.69 -21.91 51.64
CA ASN A 16 17.34 -23.08 51.04
C ASN A 16 16.50 -23.58 49.86
N ILE A 17 16.98 -23.35 48.64
CA ILE A 17 16.30 -23.81 47.41
C ILE A 17 16.60 -25.30 47.24
N THR A 18 15.60 -26.15 47.45
CA THR A 18 15.65 -27.57 47.12
C THR A 18 14.72 -27.88 45.95
N PRO A 19 14.96 -28.94 45.15
CA PRO A 19 14.11 -29.28 44.00
C PRO A 19 12.62 -29.46 44.33
N ALA A 20 12.30 -29.81 45.58
CA ALA A 20 10.93 -29.96 46.06
C ALA A 20 10.12 -28.65 46.12
N ASN A 21 10.79 -27.48 46.12
CA ASN A 21 10.15 -26.16 46.26
C ASN A 21 9.97 -25.43 44.91
N LEU A 22 10.24 -26.11 43.79
CA LEU A 22 10.13 -25.55 42.44
C LEU A 22 8.76 -25.88 41.83
N HIS A 23 7.80 -24.96 41.94
CA HIS A 23 6.54 -25.08 41.21
C HIS A 23 6.77 -24.78 39.73
N LYS A 24 6.42 -25.75 38.88
CA LYS A 24 6.40 -25.59 37.41
C LYS A 24 5.26 -24.66 37.06
N VAL A 25 5.57 -23.43 36.66
CA VAL A 25 4.57 -22.50 36.15
C VAL A 25 4.36 -22.84 34.68
N GLU A 26 3.23 -23.44 34.35
CA GLU A 26 2.82 -23.59 32.96
C GLU A 26 2.44 -22.19 32.45
N GLN A 27 3.34 -21.57 31.68
CA GLN A 27 2.99 -20.33 31.01
C GLN A 27 1.92 -20.63 29.95
N PRO A 28 0.84 -19.82 29.88
CA PRO A 28 -0.05 -19.88 28.74
C PRO A 28 0.77 -19.61 27.49
N VAL A 29 0.64 -20.46 26.47
CA VAL A 29 1.31 -20.26 25.17
C VAL A 29 0.59 -19.09 24.50
N VAL A 30 1.00 -17.86 24.82
CA VAL A 30 0.38 -16.66 24.25
C VAL A 30 0.99 -16.44 22.87
N PHE A 31 0.31 -17.04 21.87
CA PHE A 31 0.37 -16.72 20.45
C PHE A 31 1.72 -16.98 19.72
N SER A 32 1.75 -18.00 18.85
CA SER A 32 2.89 -18.35 17.98
C SER A 32 3.21 -17.32 16.88
N GLY A 33 2.39 -16.27 16.71
CA GLY A 33 2.43 -15.43 15.52
C GLY A 33 1.73 -16.05 14.29
N ASP A 34 1.33 -17.32 14.37
CA ASP A 34 0.36 -17.89 13.43
C ASP A 34 -1.02 -17.35 13.79
N TYR A 35 -1.70 -16.70 12.85
CA TYR A 35 -3.06 -16.18 13.04
C TYR A 35 -4.07 -17.26 13.48
N ASN A 36 -3.76 -18.55 13.25
CA ASN A 36 -4.56 -19.68 13.73
C ASN A 36 -4.44 -19.93 15.25
N ASP A 37 -3.49 -19.30 15.94
CA ASP A 37 -3.30 -19.41 17.38
C ASP A 37 -4.18 -18.46 18.20
N LEU A 38 -4.87 -17.51 17.56
CA LEU A 38 -5.81 -16.64 18.26
C LEU A 38 -7.07 -17.43 18.60
N THR A 39 -7.22 -17.75 19.87
CA THR A 39 -8.50 -18.27 20.43
C THR A 39 -9.66 -17.29 20.25
N ASN A 40 -9.36 -15.98 20.09
CA ASN A 40 -10.34 -14.91 19.83
C ASN A 40 -10.17 -14.27 18.45
N LYS A 41 -9.91 -15.07 17.42
CA LYS A 41 -9.89 -14.56 16.05
C LYS A 41 -11.26 -13.96 15.70
N PRO A 42 -11.32 -12.71 15.17
CA PRO A 42 -12.56 -12.20 14.60
C PRO A 42 -12.97 -13.14 13.46
N ALA A 43 -13.98 -13.96 13.70
CA ALA A 43 -14.57 -14.74 12.64
C ALA A 43 -15.23 -13.73 11.70
N ILE A 44 -14.71 -13.60 10.48
CA ILE A 44 -15.45 -12.95 9.41
C ILE A 44 -16.63 -13.88 9.16
N ARG A 45 -17.78 -13.53 9.73
CA ARG A 45 -19.01 -14.30 9.63
C ARG A 45 -19.54 -14.08 8.22
N SER A 46 -19.47 -15.11 7.39
CA SER A 46 -20.06 -15.09 6.05
C SER A 46 -21.41 -15.79 6.06
N VAL A 47 -22.33 -15.30 5.25
CA VAL A 47 -23.52 -16.08 4.87
C VAL A 47 -23.05 -17.31 4.08
N GLN A 48 -23.64 -18.47 4.33
CA GLN A 48 -23.38 -19.72 3.61
C GLN A 48 -24.29 -19.86 2.40
N ASN A 49 -25.60 -19.65 2.59
CA ASN A 49 -26.60 -19.75 1.53
C ASN A 49 -27.60 -18.59 1.62
N GLU A 50 -28.21 -18.26 0.49
CA GLU A 50 -29.30 -17.30 0.37
C GLU A 50 -30.55 -18.00 -0.17
N TYR A 51 -31.69 -17.77 0.46
CA TYR A 51 -32.97 -18.38 0.12
C TYR A 51 -34.01 -17.30 -0.16
N ALA A 52 -34.87 -17.51 -1.16
CA ALA A 52 -35.87 -16.51 -1.49
C ALA A 52 -36.94 -16.38 -0.39
N THR A 53 -37.30 -17.48 0.31
CA THR A 53 -38.37 -17.50 1.32
C THR A 53 -38.07 -18.46 2.47
N ILE A 54 -38.78 -18.33 3.60
CA ILE A 54 -38.67 -19.24 4.75
C ILE A 54 -38.95 -20.71 4.38
N PRO A 55 -39.97 -21.06 3.57
CA PRO A 55 -40.16 -22.44 3.11
C PRO A 55 -38.94 -23.01 2.37
N LEU A 56 -38.26 -22.20 1.55
CA LEU A 56 -37.06 -22.64 0.82
C LEU A 56 -35.85 -22.80 1.74
N LEU A 57 -35.69 -21.92 2.73
CA LEU A 57 -34.68 -22.09 3.80
C LEU A 57 -34.84 -23.47 4.45
N LYS A 58 -36.08 -23.85 4.81
CA LYS A 58 -36.36 -25.12 5.47
C LYS A 58 -36.18 -26.32 4.53
N ALA A 59 -36.54 -26.19 3.26
CA ALA A 59 -36.35 -27.24 2.27
C ALA A 59 -34.86 -27.51 1.99
N GLY A 60 -34.02 -26.47 2.01
CA GLY A 60 -32.57 -26.55 1.81
C GLY A 60 -31.78 -26.94 3.05
N GLN A 61 -32.42 -27.36 4.14
CA GLN A 61 -31.76 -27.63 5.42
C GLN A 61 -30.70 -28.74 5.34
N ALA A 62 -30.84 -29.69 4.41
CA ALA A 62 -29.84 -30.74 4.16
C ALA A 62 -28.49 -30.19 3.66
N ASP A 63 -28.49 -29.00 3.05
CA ASP A 63 -27.30 -28.36 2.48
C ASP A 63 -26.70 -27.29 3.41
N GLN A 64 -27.17 -27.21 4.66
CA GLN A 64 -26.76 -26.20 5.63
C GLN A 64 -25.82 -26.78 6.67
N THR A 65 -24.82 -25.99 7.06
CA THR A 65 -23.87 -26.36 8.11
C THR A 65 -24.32 -25.80 9.45
N ALA A 66 -24.32 -26.62 10.51
CA ALA A 66 -24.64 -26.15 11.85
C ALA A 66 -23.69 -25.00 12.27
N GLY A 67 -24.25 -23.94 12.85
CA GLY A 67 -23.55 -22.69 13.18
C GLY A 67 -23.33 -21.74 12.01
N ALA A 68 -23.74 -22.10 10.79
CA ALA A 68 -23.60 -21.24 9.62
C ALA A 68 -24.81 -20.30 9.45
N PHE A 69 -24.54 -19.11 8.92
CA PHE A 69 -25.54 -18.08 8.69
C PHE A 69 -26.22 -18.24 7.33
N GLN A 70 -27.54 -18.12 7.30
CA GLN A 70 -28.38 -18.23 6.12
C GLN A 70 -29.09 -16.88 5.92
N ALA A 71 -29.15 -16.39 4.70
CA ALA A 71 -29.92 -15.19 4.35
C ALA A 71 -31.27 -15.59 3.77
N VAL A 72 -32.34 -14.90 4.17
CA VAL A 72 -33.68 -15.06 3.58
C VAL A 72 -34.15 -13.73 3.04
N ILE A 73 -34.38 -13.67 1.72
CA ILE A 73 -34.74 -12.43 1.00
C ILE A 73 -36.13 -11.96 1.37
N ASP A 74 -37.11 -12.87 1.43
CA ASP A 74 -38.46 -12.65 1.94
C ASP A 74 -38.69 -13.50 3.20
N ALA A 75 -38.41 -12.88 4.34
CA ALA A 75 -38.56 -13.48 5.66
C ALA A 75 -39.92 -13.18 6.32
N SER A 76 -40.90 -12.67 5.56
CA SER A 76 -42.24 -12.32 6.07
C SER A 76 -43.02 -13.50 6.66
N GLY A 77 -42.61 -14.74 6.34
CA GLY A 77 -43.14 -15.96 6.94
C GLY A 77 -42.74 -16.19 8.40
N ASP A 78 -41.79 -15.42 8.94
CA ASP A 78 -41.46 -15.39 10.36
C ASP A 78 -42.18 -14.19 11.02
N PRO A 79 -43.09 -14.42 11.99
CA PRO A 79 -43.88 -13.36 12.62
C PRO A 79 -43.04 -12.35 13.42
N THR A 80 -41.78 -12.65 13.69
CA THR A 80 -40.85 -11.74 14.38
C THR A 80 -40.16 -10.76 13.42
N VAL A 81 -40.31 -10.92 12.10
CA VAL A 81 -39.68 -10.07 11.07
C VAL A 81 -40.60 -8.92 10.68
N THR A 82 -40.13 -7.69 10.92
CA THR A 82 -40.91 -6.47 10.66
C THR A 82 -40.84 -6.00 9.20
N SER A 83 -39.81 -6.34 8.42
CA SER A 83 -39.78 -6.10 6.97
C SER A 83 -38.77 -6.98 6.21
N GLY A 84 -39.18 -7.46 5.04
CA GLY A 84 -38.31 -7.85 3.92
C GLY A 84 -37.40 -9.04 4.19
N TYR A 85 -36.24 -8.82 4.78
CA TYR A 85 -35.15 -9.79 4.86
C TYR A 85 -34.78 -10.12 6.30
N ALA A 86 -34.17 -11.29 6.53
CA ALA A 86 -33.58 -11.65 7.82
C ALA A 86 -32.42 -12.64 7.65
N TYR A 87 -31.52 -12.65 8.63
CA TYR A 87 -30.43 -13.62 8.73
C TYR A 87 -30.72 -14.61 9.86
N TYR A 88 -30.39 -15.87 9.61
CA TYR A 88 -30.62 -16.97 10.55
C TYR A 88 -29.35 -17.77 10.74
N GLU A 89 -29.03 -18.14 11.98
CA GLU A 89 -28.01 -19.15 12.29
C GLU A 89 -28.69 -20.51 12.34
N TYR A 90 -28.23 -21.46 11.53
CA TYR A 90 -28.75 -22.83 11.57
C TYR A 90 -28.19 -23.57 12.78
N LEU A 91 -29.04 -24.07 13.67
CA LEU A 91 -28.64 -24.70 14.94
C LEU A 91 -28.28 -26.19 14.79
N GLY A 92 -28.39 -26.77 13.59
CA GLY A 92 -27.98 -28.15 13.31
C GLY A 92 -29.02 -29.22 13.65
N VAL A 93 -30.26 -28.83 13.94
CA VAL A 93 -31.38 -29.75 14.19
C VAL A 93 -32.17 -29.88 12.88
N ALA A 94 -32.22 -31.06 12.26
CA ALA A 94 -32.82 -31.23 10.93
C ALA A 94 -34.29 -31.65 10.99
N ASN A 95 -35.15 -30.86 11.65
CA ASN A 95 -36.59 -31.16 11.77
C ASN A 95 -37.44 -30.44 10.72
N GLY A 96 -36.84 -29.60 9.88
CA GLY A 96 -37.55 -28.74 8.94
C GLY A 96 -38.49 -27.79 9.67
N LEU A 97 -38.08 -27.22 10.80
CA LEU A 97 -38.87 -26.29 11.62
C LEU A 97 -38.12 -24.98 11.86
N MET A 98 -38.84 -23.89 12.16
CA MET A 98 -38.18 -22.61 12.49
C MET A 98 -37.42 -22.66 13.82
N GLY A 99 -37.75 -23.60 14.71
CA GLY A 99 -36.99 -23.85 15.94
C GLY A 99 -35.56 -24.35 15.69
N ASP A 100 -35.25 -24.77 14.46
CA ASP A 100 -33.91 -25.18 14.06
C ASP A 100 -33.01 -23.98 13.72
N TYR A 101 -33.54 -22.76 13.80
CA TYR A 101 -32.86 -21.53 13.41
C TYR A 101 -32.91 -20.50 14.55
N ARG A 102 -31.81 -19.78 14.76
CA ARG A 102 -31.79 -18.56 15.58
C ARG A 102 -31.75 -17.36 14.65
N LYS A 103 -32.81 -16.53 14.67
CA LYS A 103 -32.79 -15.26 13.98
C LYS A 103 -31.74 -14.33 14.59
N LEU A 104 -30.93 -13.69 13.76
CA LEU A 104 -29.92 -12.73 14.20
C LEU A 104 -30.59 -11.38 14.51
N SER A 105 -30.04 -10.68 15.50
CA SER A 105 -30.37 -9.28 15.74
C SER A 105 -29.84 -8.38 14.62
N GLU A 106 -30.39 -7.16 14.49
CA GLU A 106 -29.89 -6.17 13.53
C GLU A 106 -28.38 -5.93 13.71
N GLN A 107 -27.92 -5.80 14.96
CA GLN A 107 -26.51 -5.60 15.27
C GLN A 107 -25.64 -6.78 14.83
N GLU A 108 -26.08 -8.02 15.06
CA GLU A 108 -25.34 -9.21 14.59
C GLU A 108 -25.32 -9.33 13.06
N SER A 109 -26.35 -8.79 12.38
CA SER A 109 -26.44 -8.80 10.92
C SER A 109 -25.56 -7.74 10.25
N MET A 110 -25.21 -6.65 10.93
CA MET A 110 -24.36 -5.58 10.38
C MET A 110 -22.93 -6.05 10.04
N ASP A 111 -22.45 -7.10 10.73
CA ASP A 111 -21.13 -7.68 10.52
C ASP A 111 -21.12 -8.78 9.43
N LEU A 112 -22.29 -9.16 8.91
CA LEU A 112 -22.40 -10.13 7.82
C LEU A 112 -22.23 -9.42 6.47
N VAL A 113 -21.30 -9.92 5.65
CA VAL A 113 -21.22 -9.53 4.24
C VAL A 113 -22.14 -10.46 3.44
N PRO A 114 -23.20 -9.96 2.77
CA PRO A 114 -24.05 -10.79 1.93
C PRO A 114 -23.22 -11.45 0.81
N ILE A 115 -23.43 -12.74 0.53
CA ILE A 115 -22.77 -13.43 -0.60
C ILE A 115 -22.98 -12.65 -1.89
N THR A 116 -24.19 -12.15 -2.09
CA THR A 116 -24.58 -11.38 -3.27
C THR A 116 -23.71 -10.13 -3.44
N ALA A 117 -23.32 -9.44 -2.37
CA ALA A 117 -22.44 -8.26 -2.46
C ALA A 117 -21.00 -8.64 -2.84
N VAL A 118 -20.47 -9.76 -2.34
CA VAL A 118 -19.14 -10.26 -2.69
C VAL A 118 -19.11 -10.78 -4.13
N SER A 119 -20.14 -11.53 -4.52
CA SER A 119 -20.31 -11.98 -5.91
C SER A 119 -20.51 -10.81 -6.87
N GLN A 120 -21.26 -9.77 -6.47
CA GLN A 120 -21.38 -8.53 -7.23
C GLN A 120 -20.02 -7.85 -7.37
N LEU A 121 -19.29 -7.65 -6.28
CA LEU A 121 -17.95 -7.02 -6.30
C LEU A 121 -16.93 -7.81 -7.12
N ILE A 122 -17.01 -9.15 -7.13
CA ILE A 122 -16.14 -9.99 -7.94
C ILE A 122 -16.56 -9.92 -9.42
N ASN A 123 -17.85 -10.00 -9.73
CA ASN A 123 -18.37 -9.91 -11.10
C ASN A 123 -18.19 -8.51 -11.68
N ASP A 124 -18.35 -7.45 -10.89
CA ASP A 124 -18.10 -6.06 -11.28
C ASP A 124 -16.61 -5.83 -11.62
N ARG A 125 -15.71 -6.67 -11.10
CA ARG A 125 -14.27 -6.61 -11.39
C ARG A 125 -13.82 -7.58 -12.49
N LEU A 126 -14.66 -8.52 -12.93
CA LEU A 126 -14.34 -9.50 -13.96
C LEU A 126 -15.22 -9.27 -15.20
N LYS A 127 -14.61 -8.96 -16.36
CA LYS A 127 -15.37 -8.82 -17.61
C LYS A 127 -15.98 -10.18 -18.00
N GLU A 128 -17.31 -10.27 -17.99
CA GLU A 128 -18.05 -11.45 -18.46
C GLU A 128 -17.92 -11.58 -19.98
N PHE A 129 -17.65 -12.78 -20.50
CA PHE A 129 -17.61 -13.03 -21.95
C PHE A 129 -18.97 -13.49 -22.47
N VAL A 130 -19.53 -12.75 -23.41
CA VAL A 130 -20.78 -13.11 -24.09
C VAL A 130 -20.46 -13.55 -25.51
N ALA A 131 -20.68 -14.83 -25.81
CA ALA A 131 -20.55 -15.33 -27.18
C ALA A 131 -21.63 -14.71 -28.08
N GLN A 132 -21.22 -14.23 -29.25
CA GLN A 132 -22.08 -13.70 -30.29
C GLN A 132 -22.07 -14.65 -31.48
N PRO A 133 -23.02 -15.60 -31.56
CA PRO A 133 -23.07 -16.57 -32.65
C PRO A 133 -23.76 -16.02 -33.90
N ASN A 134 -24.55 -14.94 -33.81
CA ASN A 134 -25.29 -14.38 -34.93
C ASN A 134 -24.47 -13.36 -35.72
N ILE A 135 -24.75 -13.23 -37.02
CA ILE A 135 -24.11 -12.28 -37.94
C ILE A 135 -24.46 -10.80 -37.70
N SER A 136 -25.33 -10.51 -36.73
CA SER A 136 -25.62 -9.14 -36.30
C SER A 136 -25.89 -9.06 -34.79
N LYS A 137 -25.47 -7.94 -34.18
CA LYS A 137 -25.79 -7.57 -32.80
C LYS A 137 -25.92 -6.05 -32.71
N THR A 138 -26.88 -5.55 -31.95
CA THR A 138 -26.88 -4.14 -31.52
C THR A 138 -26.48 -4.11 -30.05
N ILE A 139 -25.56 -3.22 -29.68
CA ILE A 139 -25.13 -3.05 -28.28
C ILE A 139 -26.33 -2.62 -27.44
N ALA A 140 -26.54 -3.28 -26.32
CA ALA A 140 -27.63 -3.00 -25.40
C ALA A 140 -27.11 -2.79 -23.97
N LEU A 141 -27.98 -2.34 -23.07
CA LEU A 141 -27.61 -2.12 -21.66
C LEU A 141 -27.10 -3.40 -20.99
N THR A 142 -27.57 -4.57 -21.45
CA THR A 142 -27.12 -5.89 -21.01
C THR A 142 -25.67 -6.22 -21.34
N ASP A 143 -25.00 -5.44 -22.19
CA ASP A 143 -23.60 -5.61 -22.57
C ASP A 143 -22.64 -4.77 -21.71
N LEU A 144 -23.14 -4.00 -20.72
CA LEU A 144 -22.33 -3.17 -19.83
C LEU A 144 -21.26 -4.01 -19.11
N ASN A 145 -19.99 -3.57 -19.19
CA ASN A 145 -18.80 -4.23 -18.65
C ASN A 145 -18.56 -5.65 -19.18
N LYS A 146 -19.20 -6.04 -20.29
CA LYS A 146 -19.00 -7.37 -20.91
C LYS A 146 -18.07 -7.30 -22.10
N ALA A 147 -17.51 -8.46 -22.45
CA ALA A 147 -16.74 -8.68 -23.67
C ALA A 147 -17.54 -9.55 -24.66
N ILE A 148 -18.00 -8.93 -25.73
CA ILE A 148 -18.75 -9.56 -26.82
C ILE A 148 -17.76 -10.32 -27.71
N LYS A 149 -17.73 -11.65 -27.62
CA LYS A 149 -16.88 -12.52 -28.44
C LYS A 149 -17.59 -12.94 -29.70
N ASN A 150 -17.17 -12.42 -30.84
CA ASN A 150 -17.62 -12.92 -32.13
C ASN A 150 -16.81 -14.15 -32.53
N THR A 151 -17.45 -15.32 -32.50
CA THR A 151 -16.85 -16.59 -32.94
C THR A 151 -17.35 -17.04 -34.31
N ASN A 152 -18.21 -16.23 -34.97
CA ASN A 152 -18.81 -16.59 -36.24
C ASN A 152 -17.78 -16.56 -37.40
N ALA A 153 -17.84 -17.56 -38.27
CA ALA A 153 -17.02 -17.66 -39.47
C ALA A 153 -17.49 -16.73 -40.61
N ASN A 154 -18.73 -16.26 -40.55
CA ASN A 154 -19.33 -15.31 -41.50
C ASN A 154 -19.12 -13.85 -41.05
N PRO A 155 -19.12 -12.89 -42.00
CA PRO A 155 -19.08 -11.48 -41.66
C PRO A 155 -20.18 -11.10 -40.66
N THR A 156 -19.81 -10.37 -39.62
CA THR A 156 -20.70 -10.00 -38.51
C THR A 156 -20.72 -8.49 -38.33
N THR A 157 -21.89 -7.89 -38.17
CA THR A 157 -22.04 -6.45 -37.89
C THR A 157 -22.46 -6.21 -36.45
N ILE A 158 -21.66 -5.46 -35.69
CA ILE A 158 -21.98 -5.00 -34.34
C ILE A 158 -22.37 -3.52 -34.42
N THR A 159 -23.61 -3.19 -34.12
CA THR A 159 -24.16 -1.84 -34.23
C THR A 159 -24.04 -1.10 -32.90
N ILE A 160 -23.41 0.07 -32.94
CA ILE A 160 -23.39 1.02 -31.80
C ILE A 160 -24.64 1.91 -31.93
N PRO A 161 -25.61 1.85 -30.99
CA PRO A 161 -26.86 2.58 -31.13
C PRO A 161 -26.71 4.08 -30.88
N THR A 162 -27.59 4.87 -31.50
CA THR A 162 -27.85 6.25 -31.08
C THR A 162 -28.58 6.25 -29.73
N ASN A 163 -28.48 7.34 -28.97
CA ASN A 163 -29.18 7.47 -27.69
C ASN A 163 -30.70 7.35 -27.82
N ALA A 164 -31.25 7.77 -28.96
CA ALA A 164 -32.68 7.72 -29.24
C ALA A 164 -33.15 6.27 -29.48
N ALA A 165 -32.31 5.42 -30.08
CA ALA A 165 -32.64 4.02 -30.32
C ALA A 165 -32.51 3.18 -29.05
N ILE A 166 -31.39 3.31 -28.34
CA ILE A 166 -31.13 2.62 -27.07
C ILE A 166 -30.40 3.61 -26.15
N PRO A 167 -31.07 4.18 -25.13
CA PRO A 167 -30.43 5.10 -24.20
C PRO A 167 -29.49 4.33 -23.27
N LEU A 168 -28.19 4.48 -23.51
CA LEU A 168 -27.12 3.91 -22.68
C LEU A 168 -26.50 5.03 -21.82
N PRO A 169 -26.14 4.78 -20.55
CA PRO A 169 -25.56 5.80 -19.68
C PRO A 169 -24.17 6.24 -20.15
N ILE A 170 -23.80 7.52 -19.92
CA ILE A 170 -22.42 7.99 -20.09
C ILE A 170 -21.52 7.18 -19.14
N GLY A 171 -20.37 6.73 -19.62
CA GLY A 171 -19.49 5.79 -18.91
C GLY A 171 -19.79 4.31 -19.20
N PHE A 172 -20.82 4.00 -20.00
CA PHE A 172 -21.04 2.64 -20.50
C PHE A 172 -19.80 2.16 -21.26
N GLU A 173 -19.25 1.02 -20.84
CA GLU A 173 -18.11 0.38 -21.48
C GLU A 173 -18.46 -1.07 -21.87
N CYS A 174 -18.06 -1.50 -23.06
CA CYS A 174 -18.03 -2.91 -23.43
C CYS A 174 -16.86 -3.21 -24.38
N ASP A 175 -16.38 -4.45 -24.38
CA ASP A 175 -15.37 -4.90 -25.35
C ASP A 175 -16.04 -5.70 -26.48
N VAL A 176 -15.45 -5.63 -27.67
CA VAL A 176 -15.75 -6.52 -28.80
C VAL A 176 -14.47 -7.25 -29.16
N VAL A 177 -14.52 -8.57 -29.24
CA VAL A 177 -13.39 -9.45 -29.56
C VAL A 177 -13.74 -10.22 -30.83
N SER A 178 -12.88 -10.17 -31.85
CA SER A 178 -13.06 -10.92 -33.10
C SER A 178 -12.24 -12.20 -33.06
N GLU A 179 -12.84 -13.35 -32.77
CA GLU A 179 -12.14 -14.66 -32.72
C GLU A 179 -12.46 -15.56 -33.92
N GLY A 180 -13.66 -15.40 -34.49
CA GLY A 180 -14.08 -16.14 -35.69
C GLY A 180 -13.33 -15.70 -36.95
N SER A 181 -13.33 -16.56 -37.97
CA SER A 181 -12.75 -16.24 -39.28
C SER A 181 -13.54 -15.18 -40.06
N GLY A 182 -14.75 -14.85 -39.59
CA GLY A 182 -15.60 -13.84 -40.17
C GLY A 182 -15.15 -12.43 -39.81
N VAL A 183 -15.25 -11.52 -40.76
CA VAL A 183 -14.92 -10.10 -40.56
C VAL A 183 -15.95 -9.46 -39.62
N VAL A 184 -15.50 -8.85 -38.52
CA VAL A 184 -16.38 -8.07 -37.63
C VAL A 184 -16.36 -6.61 -38.03
N THR A 185 -17.52 -6.00 -38.23
CA THR A 185 -17.67 -4.58 -38.59
C THR A 185 -18.48 -3.85 -37.52
N LEU A 186 -17.96 -2.74 -37.01
CA LEU A 186 -18.69 -1.82 -36.14
C LEU A 186 -19.52 -0.85 -36.99
N ALA A 187 -20.84 -0.90 -36.86
CA ALA A 187 -21.74 0.05 -37.52
C ALA A 187 -21.97 1.27 -36.63
N VAL A 188 -21.67 2.47 -37.16
CA VAL A 188 -21.58 3.74 -36.38
C VAL A 188 -22.46 4.87 -36.94
N SER A 189 -23.64 4.54 -37.47
CA SER A 189 -24.53 5.55 -38.06
C SER A 189 -25.17 6.45 -37.01
N GLY A 190 -25.20 7.78 -37.27
CA GLY A 190 -25.90 8.75 -36.42
C GLY A 190 -25.22 9.07 -35.08
N ILE A 191 -23.95 8.68 -34.90
CA ILE A 191 -23.14 8.94 -33.71
C ILE A 191 -21.79 9.58 -34.08
N SER A 192 -21.18 10.26 -33.12
CA SER A 192 -19.82 10.80 -33.21
C SER A 192 -18.82 9.82 -32.59
N ILE A 193 -17.73 9.55 -33.29
CA ILE A 193 -16.70 8.60 -32.86
C ILE A 193 -15.38 9.33 -32.55
N ILE A 194 -14.81 9.06 -31.38
CA ILE A 194 -13.45 9.43 -30.99
C ILE A 194 -12.62 8.15 -30.96
N SER A 195 -11.85 7.88 -32.01
CA SER A 195 -11.21 6.56 -32.20
C SER A 195 -9.69 6.67 -32.33
N ASP A 196 -8.97 5.72 -31.73
CA ASP A 196 -7.55 5.47 -32.02
C ASP A 196 -7.34 4.39 -33.11
N VAL A 197 -8.43 3.75 -33.58
CA VAL A 197 -8.43 2.81 -34.70
C VAL A 197 -8.87 3.50 -36.00
N THR A 198 -8.21 3.15 -37.11
CA THR A 198 -8.41 3.76 -38.44
C THR A 198 -9.52 3.10 -39.27
N SER A 199 -9.98 1.92 -38.86
CA SER A 199 -11.01 1.15 -39.55
C SER A 199 -12.10 0.75 -38.56
N MET A 200 -13.36 0.71 -38.98
CA MET A 200 -14.45 0.09 -38.20
C MET A 200 -14.57 -1.41 -38.42
N VAL A 201 -13.72 -1.96 -39.29
CA VAL A 201 -13.57 -3.40 -39.52
C VAL A 201 -12.45 -3.92 -38.62
N MET A 202 -12.71 -5.02 -37.91
CA MET A 202 -11.77 -5.67 -37.00
C MET A 202 -11.07 -6.85 -37.68
N ALA A 203 -9.79 -7.02 -37.41
CA ALA A 203 -9.03 -8.22 -37.78
C ALA A 203 -9.30 -9.37 -36.80
N ILE A 204 -9.05 -10.60 -37.24
CA ILE A 204 -9.09 -11.79 -36.36
C ILE A 204 -8.04 -11.61 -35.24
N GLY A 205 -8.45 -11.90 -34.00
CA GLY A 205 -7.68 -11.69 -32.77
C GLY A 205 -7.75 -10.28 -32.20
N GLU A 206 -8.37 -9.31 -32.90
CA GLU A 206 -8.46 -7.93 -32.43
C GLU A 206 -9.50 -7.79 -31.31
N THR A 207 -9.19 -6.95 -30.32
CA THR A 207 -10.14 -6.50 -29.30
C THR A 207 -10.29 -4.99 -29.38
N ARG A 208 -11.53 -4.50 -29.35
CA ARG A 208 -11.86 -3.08 -29.25
C ARG A 208 -12.71 -2.79 -28.03
N THR A 209 -12.36 -1.74 -27.30
CA THR A 209 -13.16 -1.22 -26.18
C THR A 209 -13.99 -0.05 -26.66
N LEU A 210 -15.28 -0.09 -26.39
CA LEU A 210 -16.26 0.93 -26.75
C LEU A 210 -16.73 1.62 -25.47
N LEU A 211 -16.49 2.93 -25.36
CA LEU A 211 -16.85 3.73 -24.20
C LEU A 211 -17.78 4.87 -24.61
N LYS A 212 -18.97 4.96 -24.03
CA LYS A 212 -19.87 6.09 -24.27
C LYS A 212 -19.39 7.32 -23.48
N THR A 213 -19.06 8.41 -24.17
CA THR A 213 -18.50 9.64 -23.55
C THR A 213 -19.47 10.81 -23.55
N ASP A 214 -20.51 10.78 -24.37
CA ASP A 214 -21.61 11.75 -24.40
C ASP A 214 -22.88 11.09 -25.00
N THR A 215 -23.98 11.83 -25.07
CA THR A 215 -25.29 11.41 -25.58
C THR A 215 -25.19 10.60 -26.87
N ASN A 216 -24.52 11.10 -27.91
CA ASN A 216 -24.27 10.36 -29.15
C ASN A 216 -22.78 10.26 -29.47
N THR A 217 -21.91 10.31 -28.45
CA THR A 217 -20.45 10.26 -28.64
C THR A 217 -19.87 9.01 -27.99
N TRP A 218 -19.04 8.31 -28.75
CA TRP A 218 -18.35 7.09 -28.30
C TRP A 218 -16.85 7.20 -28.54
N SER A 219 -16.07 6.75 -27.56
CA SER A 219 -14.66 6.47 -27.74
C SER A 219 -14.44 5.00 -28.10
N ILE A 220 -13.68 4.74 -29.16
CA ILE A 220 -13.31 3.39 -29.60
C ILE A 220 -11.80 3.24 -29.48
N LYS A 221 -11.35 2.23 -28.73
CA LYS A 221 -9.93 1.95 -28.52
C LYS A 221 -9.55 0.55 -28.99
N GLY A 222 -8.53 0.42 -29.81
CA GLY A 222 -7.97 -0.88 -30.24
C GLY A 222 -6.87 -1.37 -29.31
N LYS A 223 -6.95 -2.62 -28.85
CA LYS A 223 -5.86 -3.25 -28.10
C LYS A 223 -4.83 -3.80 -29.10
N ASN A 224 -3.79 -3.00 -29.33
CA ASN A 224 -2.62 -3.15 -30.22
C ASN A 224 -2.86 -2.70 -31.67
N PRO A 225 -1.98 -1.82 -32.21
CA PRO A 225 -2.02 -1.47 -33.62
C PRO A 225 -1.67 -2.70 -34.47
N LEU A 226 -2.50 -2.98 -35.46
CA LEU A 226 -2.14 -3.87 -36.57
C LEU A 226 -0.86 -3.35 -37.24
N SER A 227 -0.04 -4.25 -37.77
CA SER A 227 1.13 -3.90 -38.58
C SER A 227 0.75 -2.89 -39.67
N GLY A 228 1.23 -1.64 -39.55
CA GLY A 228 1.02 -0.55 -40.50
C GLY A 228 -0.04 0.48 -40.10
N ALA A 229 -0.77 0.29 -38.98
CA ALA A 229 -1.68 1.30 -38.45
C ALA A 229 -0.88 2.48 -37.87
N ARG A 230 -1.23 3.69 -38.31
CA ARG A 230 -0.64 4.92 -37.76
C ARG A 230 -1.36 5.32 -36.48
N VAL A 231 -0.63 5.40 -35.37
CA VAL A 231 -1.12 5.89 -34.08
C VAL A 231 -0.60 7.31 -33.87
N PRO A 232 -1.47 8.34 -33.93
CA PRO A 232 -1.05 9.73 -33.77
C PRO A 232 -0.21 9.96 -32.51
N TYR A 233 0.78 10.84 -32.62
CA TYR A 233 1.64 11.25 -31.50
C TYR A 233 2.34 10.09 -30.79
N THR A 234 2.67 9.03 -31.53
CA THR A 234 3.32 7.84 -30.99
C THR A 234 4.59 7.54 -31.75
N VAL A 235 5.62 7.10 -31.05
CA VAL A 235 6.87 6.62 -31.61
C VAL A 235 7.08 5.20 -31.11
N PHE A 236 7.25 4.27 -32.04
CA PHE A 236 7.51 2.88 -31.72
C PHE A 236 9.02 2.63 -31.74
N ILE A 237 9.55 2.01 -30.70
CA ILE A 237 10.95 1.61 -30.61
C ILE A 237 11.04 0.10 -30.40
N ASP A 238 11.80 -0.57 -31.25
CA ASP A 238 12.19 -1.96 -31.10
C ASP A 238 13.71 -2.03 -31.20
N THR A 239 14.39 -2.17 -30.06
CA THR A 239 15.86 -2.19 -30.01
C THR A 239 16.47 -3.43 -30.67
N VAL A 240 15.67 -4.47 -30.93
CA VAL A 240 16.10 -5.73 -31.54
C VAL A 240 15.83 -5.70 -33.05
N ASN A 241 14.57 -5.48 -33.44
CA ASN A 241 14.12 -5.61 -34.83
C ASN A 241 13.90 -4.26 -35.55
N GLY A 242 13.99 -3.15 -34.83
CA GLY A 242 13.80 -1.81 -35.40
C GLY A 242 14.92 -1.41 -36.37
N ASN A 243 14.64 -0.38 -37.16
CA ASN A 243 15.56 0.13 -38.16
C ASN A 243 15.51 1.66 -38.18
N ASP A 244 16.62 2.31 -37.83
CA ASP A 244 16.70 3.77 -37.75
C ASP A 244 16.64 4.47 -39.12
N THR A 245 17.04 3.80 -40.20
CA THR A 245 16.99 4.37 -41.56
C THR A 245 15.57 4.38 -42.11
N THR A 246 14.78 3.36 -41.79
CA THR A 246 13.41 3.20 -42.30
C THR A 246 12.33 3.44 -41.26
N GLY A 247 12.74 3.77 -40.03
CA GLY A 247 11.85 4.01 -38.91
C GLY A 247 10.93 5.19 -39.21
N ALA A 248 9.67 5.07 -38.81
CA ALA A 248 8.67 6.09 -39.06
C ALA A 248 7.89 6.37 -37.77
N ILE A 249 7.68 7.65 -37.48
CA ILE A 249 6.76 8.06 -36.41
C ILE A 249 5.35 7.54 -36.73
N GLU A 250 4.61 7.24 -35.67
CA GLU A 250 3.24 6.77 -35.69
C GLU A 250 3.05 5.38 -36.30
N ASP A 251 4.03 4.77 -36.98
CA ASP A 251 3.89 3.48 -37.65
C ASP A 251 4.56 2.33 -36.88
N ALA A 252 3.75 1.49 -36.24
CA ALA A 252 4.24 0.35 -35.46
C ALA A 252 4.96 -0.73 -36.28
N SER A 253 4.74 -0.79 -37.60
CA SER A 253 5.43 -1.73 -38.49
C SER A 253 6.83 -1.26 -38.89
N LYS A 254 7.16 0.01 -38.61
CA LYS A 254 8.47 0.62 -38.88
C LYS A 254 9.04 1.22 -37.60
N PRO A 255 9.26 0.41 -36.54
CA PRO A 255 9.80 0.92 -35.31
C PRO A 255 11.23 1.40 -35.51
N PHE A 256 11.58 2.48 -34.81
CA PHE A 256 12.97 2.92 -34.70
C PHE A 256 13.77 1.90 -33.88
N LYS A 257 15.07 1.80 -34.15
CA LYS A 257 15.99 0.97 -33.38
C LYS A 257 16.49 1.69 -32.13
N THR A 258 16.69 3.01 -32.22
CA THR A 258 17.24 3.83 -31.13
C THR A 258 16.35 5.02 -30.80
N ASP A 259 16.43 5.49 -29.55
CA ASP A 259 15.73 6.68 -29.08
C ASP A 259 16.28 7.96 -29.75
N VAL A 260 17.59 8.01 -30.00
CA VAL A 260 18.27 9.15 -30.64
C VAL A 260 17.66 9.50 -32.01
N VAL A 261 17.52 8.49 -32.87
CA VAL A 261 16.95 8.71 -34.21
C VAL A 261 15.45 8.98 -34.13
N ALA A 262 14.74 8.28 -33.24
CA ALA A 262 13.34 8.54 -32.94
C ALA A 262 13.08 10.01 -32.53
N TYR A 263 13.90 10.61 -31.65
CA TYR A 263 13.74 12.02 -31.27
C TYR A 263 14.02 12.99 -32.41
N THR A 264 14.99 12.68 -33.26
CA THR A 264 15.34 13.51 -34.43
C THR A 264 14.23 13.50 -35.47
N ALA A 265 13.46 12.41 -35.56
CA ALA A 265 12.31 12.27 -36.45
C ALA A 265 11.04 12.99 -35.96
N LEU A 266 10.98 13.44 -34.70
CA LEU A 266 9.83 14.16 -34.18
C LEU A 266 9.69 15.56 -34.83
N PRO A 267 8.45 16.00 -35.16
CA PRO A 267 8.21 17.35 -35.68
C PRO A 267 8.56 18.42 -34.64
N THR A 268 8.67 19.69 -35.06
CA THR A 268 8.80 20.82 -34.12
C THR A 268 7.75 20.74 -33.00
N ASP A 269 8.11 21.17 -31.79
CA ASP A 269 7.21 21.06 -30.64
C ASP A 269 5.83 21.65 -30.97
N ASN A 270 4.82 20.79 -30.96
CA ASN A 270 3.45 21.08 -31.32
C ASN A 270 2.53 21.10 -30.09
N GLY A 271 3.11 21.05 -28.88
CA GLY A 271 2.39 21.07 -27.61
C GLY A 271 1.73 19.75 -27.20
N ASN A 272 1.74 18.74 -28.08
CA ASN A 272 1.17 17.41 -27.83
C ASN A 272 2.10 16.55 -26.96
N VAL A 273 1.52 15.56 -26.27
CA VAL A 273 2.28 14.56 -25.53
C VAL A 273 2.64 13.42 -26.47
N TRP A 274 3.93 13.15 -26.63
CA TRP A 274 4.41 12.06 -27.49
C TRP A 274 4.62 10.78 -26.69
N ASN A 275 4.01 9.69 -27.16
CA ASN A 275 4.12 8.37 -26.54
C ASN A 275 5.25 7.57 -27.18
N PHE A 276 6.28 7.21 -26.42
CA PHE A 276 7.36 6.33 -26.81
C PHE A 276 7.02 4.91 -26.36
N VAL A 277 6.59 4.06 -27.28
CA VAL A 277 6.14 2.70 -27.01
C VAL A 277 7.23 1.71 -27.40
N PHE A 278 7.73 0.96 -26.42
CA PHE A 278 8.74 -0.06 -26.65
C PHE A 278 8.11 -1.42 -26.97
N LEU A 279 8.41 -1.97 -28.15
CA LEU A 279 7.80 -3.20 -28.67
C LEU A 279 8.57 -4.47 -28.31
N CYS A 280 9.89 -4.37 -28.12
CA CYS A 280 10.72 -5.50 -27.72
C CYS A 280 10.34 -6.00 -26.31
N SER A 281 10.66 -7.25 -25.97
CA SER A 281 10.42 -7.87 -24.66
C SER A 281 11.70 -8.53 -24.13
N ASN A 282 11.86 -8.58 -22.81
CA ASN A 282 13.02 -9.17 -22.11
C ASN A 282 14.39 -8.58 -22.49
N VAL A 283 14.41 -7.30 -22.86
CA VAL A 283 15.66 -6.59 -23.20
C VAL A 283 15.88 -5.37 -22.31
N THR A 284 17.14 -4.94 -22.21
CA THR A 284 17.50 -3.62 -21.68
C THR A 284 17.47 -2.59 -22.80
N ARG A 285 16.77 -1.50 -22.58
CA ARG A 285 16.57 -0.40 -23.54
C ARG A 285 17.26 0.83 -22.99
N VAL A 286 18.41 1.15 -23.52
CA VAL A 286 19.17 2.33 -23.08
C VAL A 286 18.64 3.56 -23.80
N LEU A 287 18.18 4.55 -23.04
CA LEU A 287 17.78 5.86 -23.56
C LEU A 287 19.00 6.78 -23.49
N ASN A 288 19.66 6.96 -24.63
CA ASN A 288 20.91 7.69 -24.73
C ASN A 288 20.71 9.21 -24.84
N GLN A 289 19.50 9.65 -25.19
CA GLN A 289 19.22 11.07 -25.35
C GLN A 289 18.15 11.54 -24.37
N VAL A 290 18.49 12.64 -23.70
CA VAL A 290 17.54 13.39 -22.89
C VAL A 290 16.52 14.05 -23.83
N PRO A 291 15.21 13.83 -23.64
CA PRO A 291 14.19 14.48 -24.44
C PRO A 291 14.30 16.01 -24.41
N SER A 292 14.29 16.64 -25.59
CA SER A 292 14.27 18.11 -25.72
C SER A 292 12.86 18.64 -25.43
N ALA A 293 12.71 19.62 -24.54
CA ALA A 293 11.58 20.55 -24.25
C ALA A 293 10.10 20.09 -24.44
N ARG A 294 9.83 18.83 -24.76
CA ARG A 294 8.54 18.26 -25.16
C ARG A 294 7.94 17.45 -24.02
N LYS A 295 6.61 17.35 -24.01
CA LYS A 295 5.89 16.45 -23.12
C LYS A 295 6.02 15.02 -23.65
N ILE A 296 6.66 14.14 -22.88
CA ILE A 296 6.94 12.78 -23.36
C ILE A 296 6.48 11.74 -22.34
N LYS A 297 5.92 10.65 -22.87
CA LYS A 297 5.46 9.50 -22.12
C LYS A 297 6.11 8.23 -22.66
N TYR A 298 6.92 7.56 -21.86
CA TYR A 298 7.48 6.25 -22.17
C TYR A 298 6.55 5.15 -21.69
N ARG A 299 6.26 4.17 -22.55
CA ARG A 299 5.42 3.01 -22.22
C ARG A 299 6.11 1.72 -22.64
N CYS A 300 6.17 0.77 -21.72
CA CYS A 300 6.67 -0.58 -21.98
C CYS A 300 5.81 -1.58 -21.21
N ASP A 301 4.86 -2.20 -21.91
CA ASP A 301 3.99 -3.22 -21.31
C ASP A 301 4.70 -4.57 -21.16
N ASN A 302 5.80 -4.76 -21.91
CA ASN A 302 6.62 -5.96 -21.86
C ASN A 302 7.59 -5.96 -20.67
N ILE A 303 7.99 -7.16 -20.26
CA ILE A 303 9.07 -7.34 -19.29
C ILE A 303 10.39 -6.80 -19.90
N GLY A 304 11.30 -6.34 -19.04
CA GLY A 304 12.63 -5.86 -19.41
C GLY A 304 13.01 -4.62 -18.63
N THR A 305 14.08 -3.96 -19.07
CA THR A 305 14.61 -2.76 -18.41
C THR A 305 14.54 -1.57 -19.36
N VAL A 306 14.08 -0.42 -18.87
CA VAL A 306 14.28 0.89 -19.49
C VAL A 306 15.36 1.57 -18.67
N ASP A 307 16.51 1.80 -19.30
CA ASP A 307 17.71 2.31 -18.68
C ASP A 307 17.94 3.77 -19.10
N ILE A 308 17.80 4.68 -18.14
CA ILE A 308 18.02 6.13 -18.29
C ILE A 308 19.35 6.56 -17.65
N SER A 309 20.30 5.64 -17.49
CA SER A 309 21.62 5.93 -16.90
C SER A 309 22.46 6.89 -17.75
N ALA A 310 22.21 6.95 -19.06
CA ALA A 310 22.88 7.87 -19.96
C ALA A 310 22.31 9.30 -19.90
N TRP A 311 21.20 9.52 -19.18
CA TRP A 311 20.65 10.86 -19.01
C TRP A 311 21.53 11.67 -18.06
N THR A 312 22.02 12.79 -18.58
CA THR A 312 22.89 13.73 -17.87
C THR A 312 22.25 15.11 -17.89
N GLY A 313 22.51 15.92 -16.86
CA GLY A 313 21.88 17.23 -16.74
C GLY A 313 20.55 17.20 -15.96
N VAL A 314 19.97 18.38 -15.81
CA VAL A 314 18.65 18.57 -15.22
C VAL A 314 17.62 18.58 -16.35
N LEU A 315 16.63 17.68 -16.32
CA LEU A 315 15.51 17.78 -17.25
C LEU A 315 14.60 18.92 -16.81
N ILE A 316 14.51 19.93 -17.67
CA ILE A 316 13.55 21.02 -17.56
C ILE A 316 12.48 20.80 -18.63
N ILE A 317 11.61 19.80 -18.41
CA ILE A 317 10.49 19.53 -19.32
C ILE A 317 9.17 19.46 -18.59
N PRO A 318 8.07 19.96 -19.18
CA PRO A 318 6.82 20.12 -18.46
C PRO A 318 6.24 18.81 -17.95
N ILE A 319 6.38 17.71 -18.71
CA ILE A 319 5.85 16.39 -18.35
C ILE A 319 6.79 15.30 -18.86
N VAL A 320 7.24 14.43 -17.95
CA VAL A 320 7.88 13.16 -18.28
C VAL A 320 7.20 12.06 -17.51
N SER A 321 6.72 11.04 -18.22
CA SER A 321 6.08 9.91 -17.55
C SER A 321 6.61 8.56 -18.05
N PHE A 322 6.69 7.59 -17.15
CA PHE A 322 7.07 6.22 -17.41
C PHE A 322 5.96 5.27 -16.97
N GLU A 323 5.40 4.52 -17.91
CA GLU A 323 4.44 3.42 -17.68
C GLU A 323 5.11 2.10 -18.05
N ILE A 324 5.77 1.47 -17.07
CA ILE A 324 6.53 0.23 -17.20
C ILE A 324 6.03 -0.78 -16.15
N PRO A 325 4.71 -1.08 -16.10
CA PRO A 325 4.08 -1.79 -14.98
C PRO A 325 4.61 -3.21 -14.77
N ASN A 326 5.25 -3.80 -15.79
CA ASN A 326 5.79 -5.16 -15.74
C ASN A 326 7.32 -5.23 -15.72
N GLY A 327 8.00 -4.10 -15.84
CA GLY A 327 9.47 -4.03 -16.04
C GLY A 327 10.20 -3.16 -15.02
N THR A 328 11.47 -2.94 -15.31
CA THR A 328 12.39 -2.17 -14.47
C THR A 328 12.66 -0.82 -15.11
N LEU A 329 12.48 0.26 -14.36
CA LEU A 329 13.12 1.54 -14.66
C LEU A 329 14.47 1.58 -13.94
N LEU A 330 15.56 1.71 -14.68
CA LEU A 330 16.92 1.75 -14.15
C LEU A 330 17.52 3.13 -14.35
N HIS A 331 18.11 3.67 -13.29
CA HIS A 331 19.02 4.80 -13.37
C HIS A 331 20.26 4.55 -12.52
N SER A 332 21.42 4.56 -13.19
CA SER A 332 22.73 4.44 -12.58
C SER A 332 23.68 5.47 -13.17
N SER A 333 23.74 6.64 -12.55
CA SER A 333 24.67 7.68 -12.98
C SER A 333 25.91 7.71 -12.09
N SER A 334 27.09 7.81 -12.71
CA SER A 334 28.34 8.16 -12.02
C SER A 334 28.48 9.68 -11.82
N ILE A 335 27.68 10.47 -12.54
CA ILE A 335 27.74 11.93 -12.53
C ILE A 335 26.49 12.55 -11.89
N GLN A 336 26.65 13.77 -11.45
CA GLN A 336 25.77 14.42 -10.49
C GLN A 336 24.82 15.41 -11.17
N THR A 337 23.58 15.01 -11.42
CA THR A 337 22.46 15.92 -11.70
C THR A 337 21.15 15.25 -11.36
N ALA A 338 20.24 15.96 -10.68
CA ALA A 338 18.89 15.47 -10.55
C ALA A 338 18.25 15.38 -11.93
N ILE A 339 17.78 14.18 -12.27
CA ILE A 339 17.18 13.92 -13.57
C ILE A 339 15.92 14.75 -13.68
N PHE A 340 14.99 14.55 -12.75
CA PHE A 340 13.68 15.18 -12.80
C PHE A 340 13.68 16.42 -11.91
N SER A 341 13.71 17.61 -12.51
CA SER A 341 13.54 18.86 -11.77
C SER A 341 12.49 19.76 -12.39
N TYR A 342 11.59 20.30 -11.56
CA TYR A 342 10.50 21.19 -12.02
C TYR A 342 9.58 20.57 -13.08
N THR A 343 9.48 19.24 -13.09
CA THR A 343 8.68 18.46 -14.02
C THR A 343 7.51 17.83 -13.28
N TYR A 344 6.37 17.59 -13.96
CA TYR A 344 5.36 16.68 -13.44
C TYR A 344 5.76 15.25 -13.79
N ASN A 345 6.12 14.47 -12.77
CA ASN A 345 6.59 13.11 -12.97
C ASN A 345 5.50 12.11 -12.66
N TYR A 346 5.28 11.19 -13.57
CA TYR A 346 4.48 10.00 -13.32
C TYR A 346 5.32 8.76 -13.60
N ILE A 347 5.58 7.96 -12.57
CA ILE A 347 6.32 6.70 -12.71
C ILE A 347 5.46 5.57 -12.16
N ASN A 348 5.05 4.68 -13.05
CA ASN A 348 4.44 3.41 -12.72
C ASN A 348 5.38 2.30 -13.19
N SER A 349 6.04 1.59 -12.27
CA SER A 349 6.93 0.48 -12.63
C SER A 349 6.87 -0.70 -11.66
N LYS A 350 7.16 -1.90 -12.15
CA LYS A 350 7.35 -3.06 -11.28
C LYS A 350 8.59 -2.86 -10.41
N THR A 351 9.70 -2.48 -11.04
CA THR A 351 10.95 -2.22 -10.33
C THR A 351 11.45 -0.82 -10.67
N LEU A 352 11.94 -0.09 -9.67
CA LEU A 352 12.75 1.12 -9.82
C LEU A 352 14.11 0.87 -9.19
N THR A 353 15.16 0.81 -10.00
CA THR A 353 16.53 0.66 -9.51
C THR A 353 17.28 1.98 -9.65
N ILE A 354 17.78 2.48 -8.53
CA ILE A 354 18.52 3.74 -8.46
C ILE A 354 19.89 3.47 -7.85
N GLN A 355 20.93 3.77 -8.61
CA GLN A 355 22.30 3.79 -8.15
C GLN A 355 22.81 5.23 -8.21
N THR A 356 22.99 5.86 -7.05
CA THR A 356 23.52 7.22 -6.95
C THR A 356 25.03 7.19 -6.72
N PRO A 357 25.79 8.18 -7.21
CA PRO A 357 27.21 8.29 -6.92
C PRO A 357 27.44 8.70 -5.44
N PRO A 358 28.59 8.34 -4.86
CA PRO A 358 28.89 8.59 -3.44
C PRO A 358 29.25 10.03 -3.07
N SER A 359 29.27 10.99 -4.01
CA SER A 359 29.62 12.41 -3.75
C SER A 359 28.49 13.38 -4.15
N ASN A 360 28.08 14.16 -3.15
CA ASN A 360 27.15 15.30 -3.01
C ASN A 360 26.78 16.09 -4.28
N SER A 361 25.46 16.22 -4.58
CA SER A 361 24.58 17.37 -4.18
C SER A 361 23.11 17.26 -4.68
N TYR A 362 22.74 16.26 -5.50
CA TYR A 362 21.37 16.14 -6.02
C TYR A 362 20.90 14.67 -6.11
N GLY A 363 19.60 14.44 -5.85
CA GLY A 363 18.99 13.10 -5.82
C GLY A 363 18.40 12.71 -7.16
N PHE A 364 17.74 11.54 -7.24
CA PHE A 364 17.07 11.08 -8.47
C PHE A 364 16.01 12.09 -8.96
N ILE A 365 15.30 12.70 -8.00
CA ILE A 365 14.32 13.77 -8.24
C ILE A 365 14.67 14.98 -7.38
N PHE A 366 14.64 16.17 -7.97
CA PHE A 366 14.86 17.43 -7.27
C PHE A 366 13.82 18.46 -7.71
N GLY A 367 12.73 18.58 -6.97
CA GLY A 367 11.67 19.53 -7.32
C GLY A 367 10.79 19.89 -6.14
N TYR A 368 10.31 21.13 -6.17
CA TYR A 368 9.35 21.69 -5.23
C TYR A 368 7.90 21.64 -5.75
N LEU A 369 7.69 21.06 -6.94
CA LEU A 369 6.36 20.97 -7.54
C LEU A 369 5.57 19.81 -6.91
N ARG A 370 4.28 20.05 -6.66
CA ARG A 370 3.44 19.30 -5.70
C ARG A 370 2.63 18.13 -6.30
N LYS A 371 3.00 17.58 -7.46
CA LYS A 371 2.12 16.64 -8.17
C LYS A 371 2.82 15.45 -8.81
N ASP A 372 3.95 15.02 -8.26
CA ASP A 372 4.52 13.76 -8.73
C ASP A 372 3.65 12.56 -8.28
N LEU A 373 3.59 11.52 -9.10
CA LEU A 373 2.89 10.28 -8.78
C LEU A 373 3.80 9.08 -9.06
N PHE A 374 4.17 8.37 -8.01
CA PHE A 374 4.98 7.15 -8.06
C PHE A 374 4.15 5.97 -7.57
N ILE A 375 4.01 4.96 -8.41
CA ILE A 375 3.37 3.69 -8.10
C ILE A 375 4.37 2.60 -8.45
N ILE A 376 5.07 2.08 -7.45
CA ILE A 376 6.21 1.18 -7.67
C ILE A 376 6.06 -0.05 -6.81
N ASP A 377 6.21 -1.24 -7.38
CA ASP A 377 6.20 -2.46 -6.57
C ASP A 377 7.49 -2.59 -5.76
N THR A 378 8.66 -2.54 -6.40
CA THR A 378 9.95 -2.69 -5.72
C THR A 378 10.90 -1.54 -6.07
N VAL A 379 11.37 -0.82 -5.07
CA VAL A 379 12.47 0.15 -5.22
C VAL A 379 13.75 -0.49 -4.71
N THR A 380 14.82 -0.46 -5.52
CA THR A 380 16.16 -0.86 -5.09
C THR A 380 17.09 0.33 -5.18
N GLN A 381 17.58 0.80 -4.02
CA GLN A 381 18.49 1.93 -3.92
C GLN A 381 19.87 1.48 -3.44
N THR A 382 20.92 1.81 -4.19
CA THR A 382 22.30 1.53 -3.82
C THR A 382 23.16 2.80 -3.77
N ASN A 383 24.11 2.83 -2.84
CA ASN A 383 25.21 3.80 -2.76
C ASN A 383 24.85 5.29 -2.58
N ALA A 384 23.69 5.63 -2.02
CA ALA A 384 23.43 7.01 -1.58
C ALA A 384 24.07 7.25 -0.21
N THR A 385 25.19 7.96 -0.20
CA THR A 385 25.92 8.39 1.02
C THR A 385 25.46 9.78 1.51
N THR A 386 24.65 10.50 0.72
CA THR A 386 24.35 11.93 0.92
C THR A 386 22.86 12.21 1.10
N ASN A 387 22.54 13.41 1.57
CA ASN A 387 21.22 13.86 2.03
C ASN A 387 20.12 13.97 0.96
N HIS A 388 20.27 13.31 -0.19
CA HIS A 388 19.46 13.65 -1.36
C HIS A 388 18.22 12.78 -1.52
N PRO A 389 17.08 13.42 -1.85
CA PRO A 389 15.83 12.71 -1.95
C PRO A 389 15.81 11.78 -3.15
N VAL A 390 15.34 10.56 -2.92
CA VAL A 390 15.00 9.63 -4.01
C VAL A 390 13.70 10.07 -4.66
N PHE A 391 12.75 10.58 -3.87
CA PHE A 391 11.45 11.04 -4.34
C PHE A 391 11.25 12.54 -4.14
N GLY A 392 10.58 13.16 -5.11
CA GLY A 392 10.07 14.53 -5.02
C GLY A 392 8.83 14.66 -4.13
N ALA A 393 8.13 15.79 -4.24
CA ALA A 393 6.87 16.02 -3.55
C ALA A 393 5.69 15.45 -4.37
N GLY A 394 4.81 14.68 -3.73
CA GLY A 394 3.66 14.08 -4.40
C GLY A 394 3.15 12.80 -3.73
N ILE A 395 2.44 11.98 -4.49
CA ILE A 395 1.91 10.69 -4.03
C ILE A 395 2.92 9.61 -4.38
N ILE A 396 3.45 8.92 -3.38
CA ILE A 396 4.46 7.88 -3.52
C ILE A 396 3.94 6.62 -2.84
N THR A 397 3.66 5.59 -3.62
CA THR A 397 3.29 4.26 -3.13
C THR A 397 4.36 3.26 -3.54
N VAL A 398 5.00 2.65 -2.54
CA VAL A 398 6.02 1.62 -2.73
C VAL A 398 5.62 0.37 -1.95
N ASN A 399 5.52 -0.77 -2.63
CA ASN A 399 5.23 -2.03 -1.93
C ASN A 399 6.46 -2.53 -1.15
N VAL A 400 7.64 -2.53 -1.77
CA VAL A 400 8.91 -2.95 -1.14
C VAL A 400 10.00 -1.93 -1.45
N TYR A 401 10.61 -1.37 -0.41
CA TYR A 401 11.76 -0.48 -0.53
C TYR A 401 13.01 -1.20 -0.02
N ASN A 402 13.91 -1.56 -0.91
CA ASN A 402 15.13 -2.29 -0.61
C ASN A 402 16.35 -1.36 -0.74
N THR A 403 17.14 -1.21 0.32
CA THR A 403 18.22 -0.22 0.32
C THR A 403 19.50 -0.67 1.00
N THR A 404 20.63 -0.39 0.35
CA THR A 404 21.96 -0.37 0.97
C THR A 404 22.41 1.06 1.29
N SER A 405 21.57 2.07 1.03
CA SER A 405 21.89 3.47 1.28
C SER A 405 21.71 3.85 2.74
N SER A 406 22.51 4.83 3.18
CA SER A 406 22.38 5.43 4.51
C SER A 406 21.17 6.35 4.68
N LYS A 407 20.42 6.64 3.61
CA LYS A 407 19.28 7.56 3.66
C LYS A 407 18.20 7.29 2.61
N ILE A 408 16.95 7.29 3.07
CA ILE A 408 15.75 7.48 2.26
C ILE A 408 15.32 8.92 2.51
N ALA A 409 15.73 9.85 1.65
CA ALA A 409 15.22 11.21 1.73
C ALA A 409 13.99 11.35 0.83
N VAL A 410 13.00 12.08 1.33
CA VAL A 410 11.88 12.60 0.54
C VAL A 410 12.01 14.12 0.54
N SER A 411 11.82 14.75 -0.61
CA SER A 411 12.14 16.17 -0.76
C SER A 411 11.28 17.07 0.15
N ASN A 412 11.78 18.29 0.40
CA ASN A 412 11.09 19.31 1.18
C ASN A 412 9.88 19.85 0.39
N GLY A 413 8.71 19.25 0.57
CA GLY A 413 7.44 19.73 0.02
C GLY A 413 6.32 19.71 1.07
N SER A 414 5.33 20.59 0.92
CA SER A 414 4.18 20.69 1.84
C SER A 414 3.17 19.55 1.66
N ASP A 415 3.17 18.89 0.49
CA ASP A 415 2.12 17.97 0.08
C ASP A 415 2.73 16.68 -0.44
N TYR A 416 2.93 15.70 0.43
CA TYR A 416 3.24 14.34 -0.02
C TYR A 416 2.49 13.29 0.78
N LEU A 417 2.16 12.21 0.09
CA LEU A 417 1.63 10.99 0.67
C LEU A 417 2.62 9.88 0.37
N LEU A 418 3.46 9.54 1.34
CA LEU A 418 4.42 8.45 1.22
C LEU A 418 3.87 7.21 1.91
N SER A 419 3.68 6.13 1.17
CA SER A 419 3.30 4.81 1.70
C SER A 419 4.36 3.79 1.30
N ILE A 420 5.08 3.25 2.28
CA ILE A 420 6.07 2.17 2.08
C ILE A 420 5.60 0.95 2.85
N LYS A 421 5.10 -0.08 2.17
CA LYS A 421 4.55 -1.25 2.85
C LYS A 421 5.65 -2.07 3.53
N GLU A 422 6.76 -2.36 2.86
CA GLU A 422 7.90 -3.05 3.44
C GLU A 422 9.20 -2.30 3.18
N LEU A 423 10.04 -2.15 4.21
CA LEU A 423 11.39 -1.58 4.14
C LEU A 423 12.41 -2.66 4.46
N ILE A 424 13.35 -2.92 3.54
CA ILE A 424 14.43 -3.89 3.70
C ILE A 424 15.77 -3.15 3.74
N LEU A 425 16.52 -3.31 4.82
CA LEU A 425 17.84 -2.71 5.02
C LEU A 425 18.94 -3.75 4.77
N ASN A 426 19.96 -3.41 4.00
CA ASN A 426 21.06 -4.33 3.68
C ASN A 426 22.41 -3.80 4.16
N GLY A 427 22.61 -3.80 5.48
CA GLY A 427 23.92 -3.65 6.14
C GLY A 427 24.32 -2.24 6.54
N GLN A 428 23.58 -1.20 6.17
CA GLN A 428 23.89 0.20 6.50
C GLN A 428 22.83 0.82 7.41
N ALA A 429 23.23 1.80 8.20
CA ALA A 429 22.29 2.65 8.95
C ALA A 429 21.57 3.58 7.97
N CYS A 430 20.29 3.31 7.74
CA CYS A 430 19.39 4.10 6.92
C CYS A 430 18.65 5.15 7.76
N SER A 431 18.35 6.30 7.19
CA SER A 431 17.49 7.31 7.81
C SER A 431 16.39 7.75 6.85
N LEU A 432 15.13 7.78 7.30
CA LEU A 432 14.04 8.50 6.67
C LEU A 432 13.96 9.91 7.24
N SER A 433 14.50 10.88 6.51
CA SER A 433 14.36 12.28 6.91
C SER A 433 13.18 12.89 6.18
N VAL A 434 12.17 13.27 6.96
CA VAL A 434 11.00 13.99 6.53
C VAL A 434 11.07 15.37 7.21
N ASN A 435 11.09 16.45 6.43
CA ASN A 435 11.28 17.79 6.99
C ASN A 435 10.00 18.31 7.67
N ALA A 436 10.10 18.75 8.93
CA ALA A 436 9.00 18.92 9.88
C ALA A 436 7.94 20.01 9.54
N ASN A 437 8.11 20.82 8.50
CA ASN A 437 7.56 22.18 8.55
C ASN A 437 6.09 22.41 8.16
N THR A 438 5.27 21.48 7.64
CA THR A 438 3.79 21.67 7.54
C THR A 438 3.08 20.46 6.91
N TYR A 439 1.96 20.03 7.51
CA TYR A 439 0.96 19.04 7.05
C TYR A 439 1.18 17.54 7.34
N GLN A 440 0.05 16.81 7.35
CA GLN A 440 -0.15 15.44 7.85
C GLN A 440 0.71 14.41 7.11
N ARG A 441 1.62 13.77 7.84
CA ARG A 441 2.59 12.80 7.29
C ARG A 441 2.43 11.44 7.93
N ASN A 442 1.47 10.69 7.39
CA ASN A 442 1.32 9.29 7.69
C ASN A 442 2.23 8.53 6.74
N VAL A 443 3.33 7.98 7.26
CA VAL A 443 4.17 7.04 6.52
C VAL A 443 3.95 5.67 7.17
N PRO A 444 2.88 4.95 6.79
CA PRO A 444 2.65 3.62 7.34
C PRO A 444 3.75 2.69 6.84
N PHE A 445 4.43 2.01 7.75
CA PHE A 445 5.30 0.89 7.44
C PHE A 445 4.61 -0.39 7.90
N LYS A 446 4.28 -1.31 7.01
CA LYS A 446 3.78 -2.61 7.48
C LYS A 446 4.93 -3.40 8.11
N LYS A 447 6.10 -3.40 7.47
CA LYS A 447 7.25 -4.23 7.86
C LYS A 447 8.59 -3.52 7.69
N ILE A 448 9.50 -3.70 8.64
CA ILE A 448 10.92 -3.35 8.50
C ILE A 448 11.79 -4.59 8.74
N SER A 449 12.68 -4.93 7.80
CA SER A 449 13.50 -6.14 7.86
C SER A 449 14.95 -5.89 7.40
N GLY A 450 15.80 -6.91 7.49
CA GLY A 450 17.20 -6.88 7.05
C GLY A 450 18.23 -6.54 8.15
N THR A 451 19.37 -5.96 7.80
CA THR A 451 20.44 -5.59 8.74
C THR A 451 20.76 -4.10 8.65
N GLY A 452 21.03 -3.46 9.79
CA GLY A 452 21.38 -2.04 9.83
C GLY A 452 20.67 -1.29 10.95
N SER A 453 20.50 0.01 10.76
CA SER A 453 19.70 0.84 11.65
C SER A 453 18.73 1.69 10.84
N PHE A 454 17.58 2.05 11.40
CA PHE A 454 16.62 2.95 10.75
C PHE A 454 16.34 4.13 11.66
N SER A 455 16.59 5.35 11.21
CA SER A 455 16.13 6.54 11.94
C SER A 455 15.09 7.33 11.18
N THR A 456 14.10 7.92 11.86
CA THR A 456 13.13 8.81 11.22
C THR A 456 13.06 10.14 11.93
N THR A 457 12.82 11.23 11.20
CA THR A 457 12.53 12.57 11.74
C THR A 457 11.27 13.13 11.05
N GLY A 458 10.46 13.93 11.74
CA GLY A 458 9.34 14.69 11.15
C GLY A 458 8.05 13.94 10.81
N LEU A 459 7.92 12.66 11.19
CA LEU A 459 6.71 11.86 10.94
C LEU A 459 5.57 12.19 11.92
N ASN A 460 4.34 12.29 11.41
CA ASN A 460 3.15 12.51 12.26
C ASN A 460 2.48 11.21 12.68
N ASN A 461 2.61 10.13 11.91
CA ASN A 461 2.18 8.80 12.35
C ASN A 461 3.22 7.80 11.87
N PHE A 462 3.67 6.97 12.80
CA PHE A 462 4.65 5.93 12.55
C PHE A 462 4.08 4.62 13.08
N ASP A 463 3.45 3.89 12.17
CA ASP A 463 2.88 2.58 12.45
C ASP A 463 3.85 1.53 11.89
N ILE A 464 4.29 0.58 12.73
CA ILE A 464 5.07 -0.59 12.31
C ILE A 464 4.43 -1.85 12.87
N THR A 465 3.93 -2.73 12.00
CA THR A 465 3.31 -3.98 12.46
C THR A 465 4.30 -5.13 12.66
N GLU A 466 5.44 -5.13 11.96
CA GLU A 466 6.38 -6.25 11.96
C GLU A 466 7.84 -5.80 11.81
N VAL A 467 8.73 -6.30 12.68
CA VAL A 467 10.19 -6.16 12.53
C VAL A 467 10.87 -7.50 12.72
N THR A 468 11.56 -8.00 11.69
CA THR A 468 11.97 -9.42 11.62
C THR A 468 13.46 -9.70 11.79
N SER A 469 14.26 -8.75 12.27
CA SER A 469 15.71 -8.90 12.34
C SER A 469 16.38 -7.91 13.31
N SER A 470 17.71 -8.01 13.47
CA SER A 470 18.54 -7.15 14.32
C SER A 470 18.72 -5.72 13.75
N VAL A 471 17.61 -5.07 13.39
CA VAL A 471 17.62 -3.68 12.93
C VAL A 471 17.52 -2.77 14.15
N GLY A 472 18.51 -1.90 14.35
CA GLY A 472 18.43 -0.85 15.36
C GLY A 472 17.53 0.29 14.88
N ILE A 473 16.35 0.49 15.46
CA ILE A 473 15.44 1.56 15.02
C ILE A 473 15.52 2.74 15.99
N ASN A 474 15.90 3.92 15.52
CA ASN A 474 15.93 5.17 16.27
C ASN A 474 14.82 6.11 15.78
N VAL A 475 13.68 6.15 16.48
CA VAL A 475 12.56 7.00 16.06
C VAL A 475 12.70 8.39 16.69
N SER A 476 12.85 9.44 15.88
CA SER A 476 12.72 10.83 16.35
C SER A 476 11.33 11.34 16.04
N ILE A 477 10.56 11.58 17.09
CA ILE A 477 9.17 12.04 17.00
C ILE A 477 9.17 13.57 17.11
N GLU A 478 8.81 14.29 16.04
CA GLU A 478 8.85 15.76 15.98
C GLU A 478 7.45 16.41 15.90
N ALA A 479 6.38 15.62 15.81
CA ALA A 479 5.00 16.08 15.81
C ALA A 479 4.09 15.20 16.70
N GLU A 480 2.78 15.45 16.72
CA GLU A 480 1.81 14.62 17.45
C GLU A 480 1.73 13.20 16.86
N THR A 481 2.64 12.34 17.29
CA THR A 481 2.80 11.01 16.71
C THR A 481 2.23 9.94 17.60
N THR A 482 1.48 9.04 16.99
CA THR A 482 1.10 7.76 17.60
C THR A 482 2.06 6.68 17.11
N LEU A 483 2.78 6.05 18.03
CA LEU A 483 3.58 4.85 17.78
C LEU A 483 2.75 3.62 18.15
N THR A 484 2.48 2.74 17.18
CA THR A 484 1.78 1.45 17.34
C THR A 484 2.64 0.31 16.81
N GLY A 485 2.54 -0.89 17.39
CA GLY A 485 3.24 -2.07 16.83
C GLY A 485 3.76 -3.13 17.81
N TYR A 486 4.15 -4.29 17.26
CA TYR A 486 4.86 -5.34 18.00
C TYR A 486 6.30 -5.46 17.50
N ASN A 487 7.29 -5.40 18.40
CA ASN A 487 8.70 -5.54 18.04
C ASN A 487 9.58 -6.15 19.16
N PRO A 488 9.84 -7.47 19.12
CA PRO A 488 10.65 -8.14 20.14
C PRO A 488 12.17 -7.86 20.02
N TYR A 489 12.63 -7.17 18.97
CA TYR A 489 14.05 -7.02 18.60
C TYR A 489 14.57 -5.58 18.59
N PHE A 490 13.76 -4.60 18.97
CA PHE A 490 14.12 -3.19 18.87
C PHE A 490 15.23 -2.80 19.88
N LEU A 491 16.35 -2.30 19.36
CA LEU A 491 17.57 -1.92 20.10
C LEU A 491 17.99 -0.46 19.85
N GLY A 492 17.04 0.45 19.60
CA GLY A 492 17.33 1.87 19.44
C GLY A 492 16.63 2.77 20.46
N THR A 493 16.92 4.07 20.38
CA THR A 493 16.36 5.10 21.26
C THR A 493 15.13 5.73 20.63
N ILE A 494 14.04 5.89 21.39
CA ILE A 494 12.94 6.78 21.02
C ILE A 494 13.34 8.18 21.45
N SER A 495 13.60 9.07 20.49
CA SER A 495 13.91 10.47 20.73
C SER A 495 12.62 11.31 20.64
N LEU A 496 12.27 12.00 21.72
CA LEU A 496 11.07 12.83 21.82
C LEU A 496 11.44 14.29 21.51
N ASN A 497 11.11 14.76 20.31
CA ASN A 497 11.35 16.14 19.85
C ASN A 497 10.04 16.92 19.58
N ALA A 498 8.88 16.35 19.93
CA ALA A 498 7.56 16.94 19.73
C ALA A 498 6.98 17.55 21.00
N THR A 499 5.90 18.33 20.89
CA THR A 499 5.16 18.84 22.07
C THR A 499 4.20 17.83 22.69
N ASN A 500 3.70 16.86 21.93
CA ASN A 500 2.85 15.77 22.41
C ASN A 500 3.27 14.46 21.73
N VAL A 501 3.59 13.41 22.48
CA VAL A 501 3.93 12.08 21.95
C VAL A 501 2.97 11.05 22.51
N LYS A 502 2.42 10.18 21.64
CA LYS A 502 1.56 9.08 22.03
C LYS A 502 2.21 7.75 21.63
N ILE A 503 2.33 6.82 22.57
CA ILE A 503 2.76 5.44 22.31
C ILE A 503 1.58 4.54 22.69
N LYS A 504 0.95 3.90 21.72
CA LYS A 504 -0.28 3.14 21.94
C LYS A 504 -0.15 1.72 21.40
N ASP A 505 -0.63 0.74 22.13
CA ASP A 505 -0.64 -0.66 21.68
C ASP A 505 0.77 -1.14 21.23
N PHE A 506 1.82 -0.63 21.88
CA PHE A 506 3.21 -0.94 21.55
C PHE A 506 3.73 -2.07 22.43
N ASN A 507 4.20 -3.17 21.86
CA ASN A 507 4.79 -4.28 22.60
C ASN A 507 6.17 -4.62 22.06
N GLY A 508 7.24 -4.22 22.77
CA GLY A 508 8.60 -4.40 22.26
C GLY A 508 9.72 -3.95 23.19
N LYS A 509 10.95 -4.01 22.67
CA LYS A 509 12.16 -3.54 23.37
C LYS A 509 12.53 -2.11 22.97
N VAL A 510 13.16 -1.34 23.83
CA VAL A 510 13.78 -0.04 23.50
C VAL A 510 15.07 0.12 24.28
N THR A 511 16.05 0.82 23.70
CA THR A 511 17.26 1.17 24.43
C THR A 511 16.93 2.22 25.48
N GLY A 512 16.18 3.25 25.12
CA GLY A 512 15.70 4.29 26.04
C GLY A 512 14.67 5.20 25.38
N ILE A 513 14.00 6.03 26.17
CA ILE A 513 13.03 7.03 25.72
C ILE A 513 13.52 8.43 26.17
N GLY A 514 14.36 9.06 25.35
CA GLY A 514 15.06 10.29 25.71
C GLY A 514 14.55 11.52 24.95
N ASP A 515 14.79 12.70 25.51
CA ASP A 515 14.72 13.96 24.77
C ASP A 515 16.15 14.48 24.56
N ASN A 516 16.53 14.70 23.31
CA ASN A 516 17.86 15.19 22.95
C ASN A 516 17.94 16.73 22.93
N ASN A 517 16.81 17.43 22.87
CA ASN A 517 16.70 18.86 22.59
C ASN A 517 16.08 19.70 23.73
N LEU A 518 15.83 19.10 24.90
CA LEU A 518 15.29 19.81 26.07
C LEU A 518 13.88 20.42 25.86
N GLN A 519 13.20 20.08 24.77
CA GLN A 519 11.86 20.55 24.45
C GLN A 519 10.85 19.45 24.79
N LEU A 520 10.63 19.23 26.08
CA LEU A 520 9.92 18.04 26.53
C LEU A 520 8.43 18.02 26.16
N ALA A 521 8.04 16.96 25.44
CA ALA A 521 6.68 16.59 25.08
C ALA A 521 5.82 16.21 26.29
N ASN A 522 4.50 16.43 26.20
CA ASN A 522 3.56 15.60 26.95
C ASN A 522 3.61 14.18 26.37
N VAL A 523 3.98 13.18 27.16
CA VAL A 523 4.07 11.79 26.71
C VAL A 523 2.86 11.02 27.23
N SER A 524 2.14 10.32 26.35
CA SER A 524 1.04 9.42 26.70
C SER A 524 1.35 8.01 26.22
N ILE A 525 1.48 7.05 27.13
CA ILE A 525 1.67 5.63 26.80
C ILE A 525 0.43 4.84 27.24
N THR A 526 -0.18 4.10 26.31
CA THR A 526 -1.44 3.38 26.55
C THR A 526 -1.40 1.96 26.01
N ASN A 527 -1.82 0.95 26.78
CA ASN A 527 -1.90 -0.46 26.35
C ASN A 527 -0.58 -1.03 25.78
N SER A 528 0.55 -0.70 26.40
CA SER A 528 1.88 -1.01 25.85
C SER A 528 2.72 -1.86 26.81
N THR A 529 3.52 -2.79 26.28
CA THR A 529 4.56 -3.53 27.03
C THR A 529 5.93 -3.14 26.50
N ILE A 530 6.72 -2.41 27.29
CA ILE A 530 7.99 -1.83 26.87
C ILE A 530 9.12 -2.42 27.73
N SER A 531 10.00 -3.17 27.09
CA SER A 531 11.23 -3.67 27.70
C SER A 531 12.39 -2.69 27.46
N ILE A 532 13.04 -2.17 28.49
CA ILE A 532 14.05 -1.09 28.37
C ILE A 532 15.43 -1.60 28.78
N SER A 533 16.43 -1.45 27.91
CA SER A 533 17.81 -1.89 28.20
C SER A 533 18.74 -0.78 28.71
N ASN A 534 18.28 0.45 28.86
CA ASN A 534 18.99 1.56 29.50
C ASN A 534 18.02 2.36 30.39
N ASN A 535 18.25 3.65 30.58
CA ASN A 535 17.34 4.53 31.30
C ASN A 535 16.05 4.74 30.48
N PHE A 536 14.90 4.73 31.14
CA PHE A 536 13.63 5.19 30.54
C PHE A 536 13.82 6.61 30.04
N TYR A 537 14.45 7.48 30.83
CA TYR A 537 14.83 8.84 30.45
C TYR A 537 16.31 9.10 30.72
N SER A 538 17.11 9.19 29.66
CA SER A 538 18.49 9.69 29.69
C SER A 538 18.53 11.09 29.07
N GLY A 539 18.14 12.09 29.84
CA GLY A 539 18.44 13.47 29.46
C GLY A 539 19.96 13.70 29.44
N ASN A 540 20.44 14.65 28.64
CA ASN A 540 21.77 15.25 28.83
C ASN A 540 21.91 15.63 30.33
N ALA A 541 23.11 15.67 30.91
CA ALA A 541 23.30 15.96 32.34
C ALA A 541 22.62 17.28 32.81
N ASN A 542 22.32 18.18 31.86
CA ASN A 542 21.62 19.45 32.07
C ASN A 542 20.11 19.41 31.73
N ALA A 543 19.61 18.29 31.23
CA ALA A 543 18.22 18.11 30.84
C ALA A 543 17.38 17.73 32.06
N THR A 544 16.63 18.70 32.56
CA THR A 544 15.63 18.42 33.60
C THR A 544 14.23 18.48 33.04
N ILE A 545 13.33 17.65 33.58
CA ILE A 545 11.89 17.75 33.30
C ILE A 545 11.41 19.14 33.75
N PRO A 546 10.86 20.00 32.86
CA PRO A 546 10.32 21.30 33.24
C PRO A 546 9.09 21.16 34.14
N THR A 547 8.88 22.16 35.00
CA THR A 547 7.66 22.27 35.80
C THR A 547 6.41 22.36 34.91
N GLY A 548 5.33 21.68 35.33
CA GLY A 548 4.01 21.78 34.68
C GLY A 548 3.74 20.83 33.50
N ARG A 549 4.58 19.80 33.28
CA ARG A 549 4.33 18.78 32.24
C ARG A 549 3.80 17.49 32.83
N VAL A 550 2.95 16.80 32.07
CA VAL A 550 2.29 15.56 32.50
C VAL A 550 2.69 14.42 31.56
N TRP A 551 3.28 13.39 32.13
CA TRP A 551 3.40 12.09 31.47
C TRP A 551 2.23 11.22 31.92
N TYR A 552 1.58 10.58 30.97
CA TYR A 552 0.37 9.80 31.19
C TYR A 552 0.62 8.34 30.81
N PHE A 553 0.59 7.44 31.79
CA PHE A 553 0.69 6.00 31.54
C PHE A 553 -0.63 5.32 31.94
N ASN A 554 -1.21 4.54 31.02
CA ASN A 554 -2.45 3.82 31.23
C ASN A 554 -2.36 2.40 30.66
N ASN A 555 -2.39 1.39 31.53
CA ASN A 555 -2.26 -0.02 31.15
C ASN A 555 -0.91 -0.29 30.44
N VAL A 556 0.19 0.00 31.14
CA VAL A 556 1.56 -0.07 30.59
C VAL A 556 2.46 -0.97 31.44
N GLU A 557 3.16 -1.90 30.82
CA GLU A 557 4.15 -2.74 31.50
C GLU A 557 5.57 -2.31 31.11
N PHE A 558 6.40 -1.95 32.08
CA PHE A 558 7.82 -1.64 31.89
C PHE A 558 8.72 -2.73 32.46
N ILE A 559 9.60 -3.27 31.61
CA ILE A 559 10.54 -4.32 31.98
C ILE A 559 11.96 -3.82 31.76
N GLN A 560 12.64 -3.37 32.81
CA GLN A 560 14.06 -2.98 32.68
C GLN A 560 14.93 -4.24 32.61
N THR A 561 15.68 -4.41 31.52
CA THR A 561 16.50 -5.61 31.30
C THR A 561 17.95 -5.45 31.76
N THR A 562 18.36 -4.25 32.14
CA THR A 562 19.70 -3.93 32.65
C THR A 562 19.62 -3.25 34.02
N VAL A 563 20.71 -3.31 34.78
CA VAL A 563 20.82 -2.62 36.08
C VAL A 563 21.16 -1.16 35.82
N GLY A 564 20.34 -0.23 36.31
CA GLY A 564 20.54 1.21 36.14
C GLY A 564 19.35 2.01 36.66
N LEU A 565 19.52 3.33 36.78
CA LEU A 565 18.43 4.22 37.17
C LEU A 565 17.39 4.28 36.05
N LEU A 566 16.15 3.89 36.33
CA LEU A 566 15.08 3.98 35.34
C LEU A 566 14.86 5.45 34.91
N PHE A 567 14.99 6.38 35.85
CA PHE A 567 14.98 7.81 35.58
C PHE A 567 16.25 8.47 36.11
N THR A 568 16.90 9.25 35.27
CA THR A 568 18.03 10.11 35.67
C THR A 568 17.64 11.58 35.54
N ASN A 569 18.21 12.44 36.39
CA ASN A 569 18.08 13.91 36.31
C ASN A 569 16.64 14.46 36.47
N ILE A 570 15.82 13.91 37.36
CA ILE A 570 14.51 14.49 37.72
C ILE A 570 14.71 15.61 38.77
N LYS A 571 14.21 16.84 38.53
CA LYS A 571 14.16 17.89 39.58
C LYS A 571 13.11 17.54 40.62
N SER A 572 13.31 18.02 41.84
CA SER A 572 12.38 17.85 42.97
C SER A 572 10.94 18.34 42.73
N ASP A 573 10.72 19.18 41.72
CA ASP A 573 9.43 19.80 41.36
C ASP A 573 8.74 19.18 40.14
N SER A 574 9.33 18.15 39.52
CA SER A 574 8.74 17.44 38.40
C SER A 574 7.70 16.41 38.89
N VAL A 575 6.51 16.38 38.27
CA VAL A 575 5.44 15.45 38.65
C VAL A 575 5.29 14.35 37.60
N LEU A 576 5.67 13.12 37.95
CA LEU A 576 5.32 11.93 37.19
C LEU A 576 3.95 11.42 37.66
N THR A 577 2.95 11.45 36.77
CA THR A 577 1.58 11.02 37.11
C THR A 577 1.26 9.67 36.48
N ILE A 578 0.98 8.66 37.29
CA ILE A 578 0.62 7.31 36.82
C ILE A 578 -0.86 7.07 37.17
N LYS A 579 -1.75 7.04 36.18
CA LYS A 579 -3.21 7.04 36.42
C LYS A 579 -3.89 5.66 36.29
N LYS A 580 -3.24 4.62 35.77
CA LYS A 580 -3.88 3.29 35.66
C LYS A 580 -2.90 2.14 35.42
N THR A 581 -2.96 1.10 36.28
CA THR A 581 -2.25 -0.20 36.24
C THR A 581 -0.98 -0.20 35.37
N GLY A 582 0.12 0.19 36.01
CA GLY A 582 1.46 0.04 35.45
C GLY A 582 2.30 -0.89 36.30
N TYR A 583 3.09 -1.75 35.66
CA TYR A 583 4.07 -2.60 36.34
C TYR A 583 5.46 -2.06 36.05
N PHE A 584 6.22 -1.75 37.09
CA PHE A 584 7.62 -1.33 36.98
C PHE A 584 8.47 -2.39 37.65
N LYS A 585 9.24 -3.12 36.83
CA LYS A 585 10.32 -3.96 37.33
C LYS A 585 11.63 -3.23 37.08
N SER A 586 12.21 -2.66 38.14
CA SER A 586 13.45 -1.88 38.05
C SER A 586 14.47 -2.36 39.05
N ASN A 587 15.73 -2.47 38.62
CA ASN A 587 16.85 -2.78 39.50
C ASN A 587 17.54 -1.51 40.03
N GLY A 588 16.92 -0.33 39.88
CA GLY A 588 17.51 0.98 40.22
C GLY A 588 16.70 1.78 41.25
N THR A 589 17.28 2.89 41.73
CA THR A 589 16.64 3.81 42.68
C THR A 589 15.51 4.60 42.02
N LEU A 590 14.35 4.68 42.67
CA LEU A 590 13.23 5.51 42.23
C LEU A 590 13.45 7.00 42.57
N PRO A 591 12.80 7.93 41.83
CA PRO A 591 12.75 9.35 42.18
C PRO A 591 12.09 9.59 43.55
N SER A 592 12.40 10.72 44.19
CA SER A 592 11.88 11.09 45.52
C SER A 592 10.38 11.40 45.55
N THR A 593 9.75 11.70 44.40
CA THR A 593 8.31 12.00 44.32
C THR A 593 7.69 11.30 43.10
N ILE A 594 6.79 10.35 43.32
CA ILE A 594 5.93 9.75 42.30
C ILE A 594 4.49 9.94 42.76
N VAL A 595 3.65 10.58 41.94
CA VAL A 595 2.23 10.77 42.25
C VAL A 595 1.43 9.70 41.49
N VAL A 596 0.83 8.78 42.23
CA VAL A 596 -0.04 7.72 41.68
C VAL A 596 -1.49 8.11 41.99
N GLU A 597 -2.24 8.53 40.97
CA GLU A 597 -3.58 9.10 41.18
C GLU A 597 -4.69 8.04 41.23
N ASP A 598 -4.48 6.81 40.73
CA ASP A 598 -5.52 5.78 40.75
C ASP A 598 -4.97 4.33 40.73
N ARG A 599 -5.10 3.65 41.88
CA ARG A 599 -4.73 2.24 42.20
C ARG A 599 -3.25 1.80 42.07
N THR A 600 -3.00 0.65 42.70
CA THR A 600 -1.75 -0.06 43.01
C THR A 600 -0.60 0.12 42.00
N LEU A 601 0.47 0.80 42.42
CA LEU A 601 1.79 0.72 41.78
C LEU A 601 2.54 -0.48 42.38
N ASN A 602 2.73 -1.54 41.61
CA ASN A 602 3.56 -2.68 42.02
C ASN A 602 4.99 -2.44 41.51
N VAL A 603 5.87 -2.00 42.40
CA VAL A 603 7.31 -1.90 42.16
C VAL A 603 7.95 -3.20 42.66
N PHE A 604 8.66 -3.90 41.77
CA PHE A 604 9.41 -5.13 42.10
C PHE A 604 10.91 -4.94 41.95
#